data_AF-A0A0J6VBE6-F1
#
_entry.id   AF-A0A0J6VBE6-F1
#
_cell.length_a   1.000
_cell.length_b   1.000
_cell.length_c   1.000
_cell.angle_alpha   90.00
_cell.angle_beta   90.00
_cell.angle_gamma   90.00
#
_symmetry.space_group_name_H-M   'P 1'
#
loop_
_entity.id
_entity.type
_entity.pdbx_description
1 polymer ?
#
loop_
_entity_poly.entity_id
_entity_poly.type
_entity_poly.pdbx_seq_one_letter_code
_entity_poly.pdbx_strand_id
1 'polypeptide(L)'
;MKPAHSDTLVPTVRPATHLSIVEIELPQQDGHRYDVTLRLCRPLTRHESHELVAHRSIGLEVSPDDPSRLIATRTTVEEVCDRLPEFHELLGEAADVGRAAQDAATRARNVHDVEQARRQHLVDDANASLRACPHTHDAAPRSTHTIAL
;
A
#
# COMPACT_ATOMS: atom_id res chain seq x y z
N MET A 1 2.32 95.09 14.63
CA MET A 1 1.31 94.51 13.72
C MET A 1 1.95 93.41 12.89
N LYS A 2 1.74 92.15 13.31
CA LYS A 2 1.86 90.85 12.61
C LYS A 2 1.59 89.73 13.67
N PRO A 3 1.34 88.46 13.28
CA PRO A 3 0.03 87.82 13.43
C PRO A 3 0.08 86.51 14.23
N ALA A 4 -1.08 85.89 14.52
CA ALA A 4 -1.27 84.48 14.92
C ALA A 4 -2.72 84.31 15.41
N HIS A 5 -3.49 83.25 15.20
CA HIS A 5 -3.42 82.04 14.38
C HIS A 5 -4.88 81.57 14.27
N SER A 6 -5.29 81.08 13.11
CA SER A 6 -6.61 80.45 12.93
C SER A 6 -6.53 79.00 13.39
N ASP A 7 -7.19 78.67 14.51
CA ASP A 7 -7.43 77.28 14.91
C ASP A 7 -8.74 76.80 14.29
N THR A 8 -8.59 76.08 13.18
CA THR A 8 -9.67 75.31 12.57
C THR A 8 -9.81 74.00 13.35
N LEU A 9 -10.86 73.90 14.17
CA LEU A 9 -11.26 72.65 14.83
C LEU A 9 -11.69 71.62 13.78
N VAL A 10 -10.90 70.57 13.61
CA VAL A 10 -11.27 69.38 12.84
C VAL A 10 -12.18 68.51 13.73
N PRO A 11 -13.38 68.11 13.29
CA PRO A 11 -14.19 67.16 14.05
C PRO A 11 -13.54 65.77 13.95
N THR A 12 -13.00 65.29 15.06
CA THR A 12 -12.51 63.91 15.20
C THR A 12 -13.69 62.95 15.14
N VAL A 13 -13.91 62.35 13.96
CA VAL A 13 -14.83 61.22 13.78
C VAL A 13 -14.28 60.03 14.56
N ARG A 14 -15.00 59.62 15.62
CA ARG A 14 -14.72 58.38 16.34
C ARG A 14 -14.98 57.19 15.41
N PRO A 15 -14.07 56.20 15.30
CA PRO A 15 -14.37 54.98 14.55
C PRO A 15 -15.50 54.25 15.27
N ALA A 16 -16.52 53.90 14.49
CA ALA A 16 -17.71 53.26 14.98
C ALA A 16 -17.36 51.85 15.48
N THR A 17 -17.59 51.60 16.78
CA THR A 17 -17.49 50.28 17.42
C THR A 17 -18.67 49.41 16.97
N HIS A 18 -18.67 49.04 15.69
CA HIS A 18 -19.53 47.98 15.18
C HIS A 18 -18.68 46.75 15.04
N LEU A 19 -18.80 45.84 16.01
CA LEU A 19 -18.65 44.38 15.89
C LEU A 19 -18.54 43.84 17.32
N SER A 20 -19.70 43.58 17.95
CA SER A 20 -19.73 42.64 19.07
C SER A 20 -19.67 41.25 18.44
N ILE A 21 -18.55 40.54 18.63
CA ILE A 21 -18.53 39.10 18.40
C ILE A 21 -19.43 38.53 19.48
N VAL A 22 -20.65 38.18 19.09
CA VAL A 22 -21.50 37.31 19.89
C VAL A 22 -20.81 35.97 19.83
N GLU A 23 -20.21 35.53 20.94
CA GLU A 23 -19.89 34.12 21.14
C GLU A 23 -21.21 33.36 21.02
N ILE A 24 -21.48 32.87 19.83
CA ILE A 24 -22.51 31.86 19.62
C ILE A 24 -21.89 30.60 20.21
N GLU A 25 -22.25 30.29 21.46
CA GLU A 25 -22.13 28.94 21.97
C GLU A 25 -22.92 28.06 21.01
N LEU A 26 -22.24 27.49 20.01
CA LEU A 26 -22.81 26.44 19.20
C LEU A 26 -23.20 25.35 20.19
N PRO A 27 -24.48 24.97 20.27
CA PRO A 27 -24.86 23.83 21.09
C PRO A 27 -23.99 22.67 20.63
N GLN A 28 -23.33 21.99 21.57
CA GLN A 28 -22.63 20.73 21.31
C GLN A 28 -23.62 19.84 20.57
N GLN A 29 -23.52 19.82 19.25
CA GLN A 29 -24.29 18.90 18.45
C GLN A 29 -23.62 17.58 18.73
N ASP A 30 -24.27 16.75 19.54
CA ASP A 30 -24.11 15.31 19.51
C ASP A 30 -24.46 14.88 18.06
N GLY A 31 -23.51 15.10 17.17
CA GLY A 31 -23.67 14.97 15.74
C GLY A 31 -23.99 13.51 15.46
N HIS A 32 -25.05 13.28 14.70
CA HIS A 32 -25.34 11.95 14.17
C HIS A 32 -24.04 11.39 13.58
N ARG A 33 -23.55 10.28 14.14
CA ARG A 33 -22.37 9.58 13.64
C ARG A 33 -22.80 8.65 12.53
N TYR A 34 -22.07 8.68 11.43
CA TYR A 34 -22.33 7.88 10.24
C TYR A 34 -21.04 7.35 9.66
N ASP A 35 -21.17 6.47 8.68
CA ASP A 35 -20.05 5.94 7.94
C ASP A 35 -19.73 6.89 6.78
N VAL A 36 -18.52 7.43 6.76
CA VAL A 36 -18.05 8.34 5.72
C VAL A 36 -17.23 7.54 4.71
N THR A 37 -17.69 7.53 3.46
CA THR A 37 -16.96 6.87 2.38
C THR A 37 -15.97 7.84 1.73
N LEU A 38 -14.70 7.46 1.72
CA LEU A 38 -13.60 8.17 1.08
C LEU A 38 -13.21 7.44 -0.19
N ARG A 39 -13.03 8.18 -1.29
CA ARG A 39 -12.61 7.62 -2.58
C ARG A 39 -11.14 7.90 -2.82
N LEU A 40 -10.40 6.83 -3.10
CA LEU A 40 -8.99 6.90 -3.45
C LEU A 40 -8.81 7.22 -4.93
N CYS A 41 -7.69 7.86 -5.27
CA CYS A 41 -7.32 8.16 -6.65
C CYS A 41 -6.95 6.90 -7.46
N ARG A 42 -6.61 5.82 -6.76
CA ARG A 42 -6.31 4.50 -7.34
C ARG A 42 -6.80 3.39 -6.42
N PRO A 43 -7.07 2.19 -6.94
CA PRO A 43 -7.30 1.03 -6.10
C PRO A 43 -6.06 0.68 -5.28
N LEU A 44 -6.28 0.19 -4.06
CA LEU A 44 -5.24 -0.40 -3.22
C LEU A 44 -4.84 -1.77 -3.77
N THR A 45 -3.55 -2.09 -3.69
CA THR A 45 -3.08 -3.45 -3.95
C THR A 45 -3.43 -4.37 -2.78
N ARG A 46 -3.35 -5.68 -3.00
CA ARG A 46 -3.59 -6.67 -1.95
C ARG A 46 -2.64 -6.51 -0.76
N HIS A 47 -1.39 -6.15 -1.03
CA HIS A 47 -0.38 -5.95 0.02
C HIS A 47 -0.69 -4.70 0.85
N GLU A 48 -0.99 -3.59 0.18
CA GLU A 48 -1.37 -2.33 0.86
C GLU A 48 -2.63 -2.50 1.71
N SER A 49 -3.64 -3.20 1.17
CA SER A 49 -4.88 -3.48 1.90
C SER A 49 -4.63 -4.32 3.15
N HIS A 50 -3.71 -5.28 3.06
CA HIS A 50 -3.34 -6.13 4.20
C HIS A 50 -2.64 -5.32 5.30
N GLU A 51 -1.71 -4.44 4.91
CA GLU A 51 -1.03 -3.55 5.87
C GLU A 51 -2.03 -2.59 6.53
N LEU A 52 -2.95 -1.98 5.77
CA LEU A 52 -3.99 -1.10 6.32
C LEU A 52 -4.87 -1.81 7.36
N VAL A 53 -5.23 -3.06 7.12
CA VAL A 53 -6.01 -3.86 8.08
C VAL A 53 -5.19 -4.20 9.33
N ALA A 54 -3.88 -4.43 9.18
CA ALA A 54 -2.98 -4.66 10.30
C ALA A 54 -2.83 -3.40 11.17
N HIS A 55 -2.79 -2.21 10.55
CA HIS A 55 -2.72 -0.90 11.20
C HIS A 55 -4.09 -0.35 11.63
N ARG A 56 -4.97 -1.21 12.17
CA ARG A 56 -6.40 -0.99 12.52
C ARG A 56 -6.73 0.22 13.44
N SER A 57 -5.77 1.08 13.72
CA SER A 57 -5.72 2.10 14.76
C SER A 57 -6.61 3.32 14.54
N ILE A 58 -7.18 3.51 13.35
CA ILE A 58 -7.73 4.81 12.95
C ILE A 58 -9.26 4.81 12.68
N GLY A 59 -9.89 3.64 12.64
CA GLY A 59 -11.32 3.50 12.33
C GLY A 59 -11.62 3.57 10.83
N LEU A 60 -10.59 3.35 10.00
CA LEU A 60 -10.63 3.35 8.55
C LEU A 60 -10.63 1.91 8.04
N GLU A 61 -11.67 1.52 7.33
CA GLU A 61 -11.83 0.18 6.75
C GLU A 61 -11.78 0.23 5.23
N VAL A 62 -11.22 -0.80 4.59
CA VAL A 62 -11.29 -0.94 3.13
C VAL A 62 -12.64 -1.54 2.77
N SER A 63 -13.33 -0.96 1.78
CA SER A 63 -14.60 -1.51 1.30
C SER A 63 -14.39 -2.93 0.74
N PRO A 64 -15.23 -3.91 1.12
CA PRO A 64 -15.11 -5.30 0.64
C PRO A 64 -15.40 -5.43 -0.86
N ASP A 65 -16.19 -4.51 -1.41
CA ASP A 65 -16.65 -4.55 -2.81
C ASP A 65 -15.75 -3.73 -3.76
N ASP A 66 -15.03 -2.73 -3.24
CA ASP A 66 -14.23 -1.80 -4.06
C ASP A 66 -12.93 -1.39 -3.34
N PRO A 67 -11.76 -1.86 -3.79
CA PRO A 67 -10.47 -1.52 -3.17
C PRO A 67 -10.06 -0.05 -3.37
N SER A 68 -10.85 0.74 -4.09
CA SER A 68 -10.67 2.19 -4.27
C SER A 68 -11.48 2.99 -3.24
N ARG A 69 -12.19 2.34 -2.32
CA ARG A 69 -13.04 3.00 -1.32
C ARG A 69 -12.61 2.62 0.09
N LEU A 70 -12.50 3.64 0.92
CA LEU A 70 -12.30 3.51 2.35
C LEU A 70 -13.55 3.99 3.09
N ILE A 71 -13.83 3.40 4.24
CA ILE A 71 -14.99 3.68 5.06
C ILE A 71 -14.46 4.07 6.44
N ALA A 72 -14.60 5.35 6.80
CA ALA A 72 -14.39 5.79 8.17
C ALA A 72 -15.69 5.54 8.94
N THR A 73 -15.65 4.62 9.90
CA THR A 73 -16.86 4.16 10.59
C THR A 73 -17.20 5.03 11.79
N ARG A 74 -18.50 5.22 12.05
CA ARG A 74 -19.02 5.90 13.26
C ARG A 74 -18.36 7.26 13.56
N THR A 75 -18.18 8.08 12.54
CA THR A 75 -17.49 9.37 12.59
C THR A 75 -18.41 10.50 12.13
N THR A 76 -17.96 11.75 12.21
CA THR A 76 -18.56 12.88 11.46
C THR A 76 -17.69 13.29 10.26
N VAL A 77 -18.24 14.09 9.33
CA VAL A 77 -17.47 14.65 8.22
C VAL A 77 -16.39 15.60 8.71
N GLU A 78 -16.67 16.38 9.76
CA GLU A 78 -15.71 17.30 10.38
C GLU A 78 -14.54 16.53 10.99
N GLU A 79 -14.81 15.49 11.79
CA GLU A 79 -13.78 14.61 12.35
C GLU A 79 -12.93 13.95 11.24
N VAL A 80 -13.54 13.57 10.13
CA VAL A 80 -12.82 13.00 8.97
C VAL A 80 -11.94 14.05 8.31
N CYS A 81 -12.45 15.25 8.07
CA CYS A 81 -11.70 16.36 7.48
C CYS A 81 -10.48 16.73 8.31
N ASP A 82 -10.62 16.79 9.64
CA ASP A 82 -9.52 17.10 10.56
C ASP A 82 -8.45 16.01 10.56
N ARG A 83 -8.85 14.76 10.36
CA ARG A 83 -7.96 13.58 10.35
C ARG A 83 -7.45 13.19 8.96
N LEU A 84 -7.82 13.91 7.90
CA LEU A 84 -7.32 13.66 6.54
C LEU A 84 -5.78 13.60 6.46
N PRO A 85 -5.01 14.46 7.15
CA PRO A 85 -3.55 14.36 7.15
C PRO A 85 -3.06 13.03 7.73
N GLU A 86 -3.61 12.59 8.85
CA GLU A 86 -3.28 11.29 9.48
C GLU A 86 -3.60 10.12 8.55
N PHE A 87 -4.76 10.16 7.89
CA PHE A 87 -5.18 9.13 6.95
C PHE A 87 -4.22 9.08 5.75
N HIS A 88 -3.75 10.25 5.28
CA HIS A 88 -2.81 10.32 4.18
C HIS A 88 -1.44 9.73 4.54
N GLU A 89 -0.92 10.05 5.73
CA GLU A 89 0.34 9.48 6.22
C GLU A 89 0.25 7.96 6.35
N LEU A 90 -0.82 7.45 6.96
CA LEU A 90 -1.04 6.02 7.13
C LEU A 90 -1.20 5.29 5.78
N LEU A 91 -1.86 5.91 4.80
CA LEU A 91 -1.95 5.37 3.44
C LEU A 91 -0.59 5.37 2.74
N GLY A 92 0.25 6.37 2.99
CA GLY A 92 1.63 6.44 2.50
C GLY A 92 2.49 5.31 3.08
N GLU A 93 2.46 5.13 4.40
CA GLU A 93 3.19 4.06 5.08
C GLU A 93 2.74 2.67 4.58
N ALA A 94 1.44 2.43 4.48
CA ALA A 94 0.92 1.18 3.95
C ALA A 94 1.33 0.93 2.48
N ALA A 95 1.46 1.99 1.67
CA ALA A 95 1.97 1.90 0.31
C ALA A 95 3.45 1.50 0.26
N ASP A 96 4.27 2.09 1.13
CA ASP A 96 5.70 1.80 1.20
C ASP A 96 5.96 0.38 1.73
N VAL A 97 5.31 0.00 2.83
CA VAL A 97 5.43 -1.34 3.42
C VAL A 97 4.86 -2.39 2.47
N GLY A 98 3.68 -2.14 1.88
CA GLY A 98 3.06 -3.05 0.93
C GLY A 98 3.93 -3.31 -0.30
N ARG A 99 4.61 -2.27 -0.81
CA ARG A 99 5.57 -2.40 -1.92
C ARG A 99 6.80 -3.20 -1.49
N ALA A 100 7.38 -2.92 -0.33
CA ALA A 100 8.52 -3.67 0.18
C ALA A 100 8.20 -5.16 0.38
N ALA A 101 7.00 -5.49 0.88
CA ALA A 101 6.50 -6.85 1.02
C ALA A 101 6.33 -7.55 -0.33
N GLN A 102 5.74 -6.86 -1.31
CA GLN A 102 5.60 -7.37 -2.67
C GLN A 102 6.96 -7.66 -3.32
N ASP A 103 7.92 -6.76 -3.17
CA ASP A 103 9.27 -6.92 -3.72
C ASP A 103 10.01 -8.08 -3.05
N ALA A 104 9.87 -8.22 -1.73
CA ALA A 104 10.44 -9.35 -0.99
C ALA A 104 9.86 -10.69 -1.45
N ALA A 105 8.54 -10.78 -1.61
CA ALA A 105 7.86 -11.97 -2.12
C ALA A 105 8.31 -12.32 -3.55
N THR A 106 8.45 -11.30 -4.40
CA THR A 106 8.93 -11.47 -5.78
C THR A 106 10.36 -12.00 -5.82
N ARG A 107 11.26 -11.42 -5.00
CA ARG A 107 12.64 -11.91 -4.88
C ARG A 107 12.69 -13.35 -4.38
N ALA A 108 11.92 -13.69 -3.36
CA ALA A 108 11.88 -15.05 -2.81
C ALA A 108 11.41 -16.07 -3.87
N ARG A 109 10.39 -15.71 -4.65
CA ARG A 109 9.91 -16.54 -5.76
C ARG A 109 10.98 -16.75 -6.83
N ASN A 110 11.67 -15.68 -7.26
CA ASN A 110 12.74 -15.80 -8.25
C ASN A 110 13.87 -16.73 -7.78
N VAL A 111 14.27 -16.63 -6.50
CA VAL A 111 15.29 -17.52 -5.93
C VAL A 111 14.81 -18.98 -5.95
N HIS A 112 13.54 -19.22 -5.62
CA HIS A 112 12.95 -20.55 -5.68
C HIS A 112 12.94 -21.11 -7.11
N ASP A 113 12.51 -20.31 -8.08
CA ASP A 113 12.44 -20.70 -9.49
C ASP A 113 13.83 -21.03 -10.05
N VAL A 114 14.85 -20.24 -9.70
CA VAL A 114 16.25 -20.49 -10.10
C VAL A 114 16.77 -21.81 -9.51
N GLU A 115 16.53 -22.06 -8.23
CA GLU A 115 16.96 -23.30 -7.59
C GLU A 115 16.19 -24.51 -8.12
N GLN A 116 14.90 -24.36 -8.42
CA GLN A 116 14.11 -25.41 -9.08
C GLN A 116 14.64 -25.71 -10.49
N ALA A 117 14.96 -24.69 -11.29
CA ALA A 117 15.56 -24.87 -12.60
C ALA A 117 16.93 -25.57 -12.53
N ARG A 118 17.77 -25.20 -11.54
CA ARG A 118 19.05 -25.86 -11.29
C ARG A 118 18.87 -27.35 -10.97
N ARG A 119 17.92 -27.68 -10.08
CA ARG A 119 17.61 -29.08 -9.74
C ARG A 119 17.12 -29.86 -10.94
N GLN A 120 16.25 -29.26 -11.75
CA GLN A 120 15.75 -29.89 -12.97
C GLN A 120 16.89 -30.18 -13.95
N HIS A 121 17.79 -29.23 -14.17
CA HIS A 121 18.96 -29.42 -15.04
C HIS A 121 19.86 -30.57 -14.55
N LEU A 122 20.09 -30.69 -13.23
CA LEU A 122 20.87 -31.81 -12.67
C LEU A 122 20.17 -33.17 -12.88
N VAL A 123 18.85 -33.21 -12.75
CA VAL A 123 18.05 -34.41 -13.03
C VAL A 123 18.13 -34.79 -14.50
N ASP A 124 18.04 -33.81 -15.40
CA ASP A 124 18.11 -34.03 -16.84
C ASP A 124 19.50 -34.55 -17.25
N ASP A 125 20.57 -33.99 -16.68
CA ASP A 125 21.95 -34.45 -16.91
C ASP A 125 22.20 -35.87 -16.37
N ALA A 126 21.70 -36.17 -15.16
CA ALA A 126 21.76 -37.52 -14.59
C ALA A 126 20.99 -38.53 -15.46
N ASN A 127 19.80 -38.17 -15.95
CA ASN A 127 19.01 -39.02 -16.84
C ASN A 127 19.69 -39.22 -18.20
N ALA A 128 20.34 -38.18 -18.74
CA ALA A 128 21.09 -38.28 -19.99
C ALA A 128 22.30 -39.21 -19.85
N SER A 129 23.06 -39.10 -18.75
CA SER A 129 24.22 -39.98 -18.50
C SER A 129 23.84 -41.45 -18.31
N LEU A 130 22.71 -41.72 -17.64
CA LEU A 130 22.18 -43.08 -17.48
C LEU A 130 21.66 -43.68 -18.79
N ARG A 131 21.04 -42.87 -19.67
CA ARG A 131 20.59 -43.33 -21.00
C ARG A 131 21.75 -43.53 -21.98
N ALA A 132 22.88 -42.85 -21.76
CA ALA A 132 24.06 -42.91 -22.60
C ALA A 132 24.98 -44.12 -22.32
N CYS A 133 24.57 -45.08 -21.49
CA CYS A 133 25.24 -46.38 -21.38
C CYS A 133 24.67 -47.35 -22.43
N PRO A 134 25.25 -47.47 -23.64
CA PRO A 134 24.96 -48.62 -24.48
C PRO A 134 25.47 -49.85 -23.73
N HIS A 135 24.57 -50.79 -23.44
CA HIS A 135 24.98 -52.14 -23.12
C HIS A 135 25.72 -52.69 -24.34
N THR A 136 27.04 -52.51 -24.40
CA THR A 136 27.90 -53.34 -25.23
C THR A 136 27.88 -54.73 -24.60
N HIS A 137 26.82 -55.47 -24.90
CA HIS A 137 26.82 -56.91 -24.76
C HIS A 137 27.83 -57.41 -25.79
N ASP A 138 29.05 -57.60 -25.30
CA ASP A 138 30.14 -58.28 -25.96
C ASP A 138 29.64 -59.66 -26.43
N ALA A 139 29.33 -59.75 -27.72
CA ALA A 139 28.98 -61.00 -28.36
C ALA A 139 30.26 -61.80 -28.52
N ALA A 140 30.62 -62.56 -27.47
CA ALA A 140 31.74 -63.48 -27.51
C ALA A 140 31.63 -64.42 -28.73
N PRO A 141 32.70 -64.61 -29.52
CA PRO A 141 32.67 -65.51 -30.67
C PRO A 141 32.50 -66.96 -30.19
N ARG A 142 31.43 -67.61 -30.64
CA ARG A 142 31.25 -69.06 -30.48
C ARG A 142 32.39 -69.78 -31.18
N SER A 143 33.40 -70.23 -30.43
CA SER A 143 34.34 -71.25 -30.90
C SER A 143 33.59 -72.55 -31.16
N THR A 144 33.35 -72.84 -32.44
CA THR A 144 32.96 -74.17 -32.91
C THR A 144 34.15 -75.11 -32.79
N HIS A 145 34.18 -75.92 -31.73
CA HIS A 145 34.94 -77.16 -31.73
C HIS A 145 34.18 -78.20 -32.55
N THR A 146 34.63 -78.39 -33.79
CA THR A 146 34.30 -79.56 -34.61
C THR A 146 35.19 -80.70 -34.17
N ILE A 147 34.61 -81.77 -33.62
CA ILE A 147 35.27 -83.05 -33.34
C ILE A 147 34.56 -84.16 -34.12
N ALA A 148 35.40 -84.99 -34.74
CA ALA A 148 35.23 -86.36 -35.22
C ALA A 148 34.36 -86.62 -36.46
N LEU A 149 35.02 -87.13 -37.51
CA LEU A 149 34.98 -88.57 -37.85
C LEU A 149 36.39 -89.02 -38.25
#